data_AF-A0A352ANR6-F1
#
_entry.id   AF-A0A352ANR6-F1
#
_cell.length_a   1.000
_cell.length_b   1.000
_cell.length_c   1.000
_cell.angle_alpha   90.00
_cell.angle_beta   90.00
_cell.angle_gamma   90.00
#
_symmetry.space_group_name_H-M   'P 1'
#
loop_
_entity.id
_entity.type
_entity.pdbx_description
1 polymer ?
#
loop_
_entity_poly.entity_id
_entity_poly.type
_entity_poly.pdbx_seq_one_letter_code
_entity_poly.pdbx_strand_id
1 'polypeptide(L)' 'MFSIYILTYNEELDIAACIESAQLSDDIIVVDSYSSDRTV' A
#
# COMPACT_ATOMS: atom_id res chain seq x y z
N MET A 1 -8.48 -1.94 -17.49
CA MET A 1 -7.20 -1.55 -16.88
C MET A 1 -7.48 -0.40 -15.94
N PHE A 2 -7.15 -0.54 -14.65
CA PHE A 2 -7.35 0.50 -13.65
C PHE A 2 -6.19 0.48 -12.66
N SER A 3 -5.76 1.65 -12.21
CA SER A 3 -4.71 1.78 -11.22
C SER A 3 -5.30 1.74 -9.80
N ILE A 4 -4.56 1.19 -8.84
CA ILE A 4 -4.92 1.19 -7.42
C ILE A 4 -3.94 2.09 -6.68
N TYR A 5 -4.47 3.06 -5.94
CA TYR A 5 -3.68 3.93 -5.06
C TYR A 5 -3.93 3.54 -3.61
N ILE A 6 -2.87 3.19 -2.90
CA ILE A 6 -2.89 2.87 -1.47
C ILE A 6 -2.25 4.04 -0.74
N LEU A 7 -3.07 4.87 -0.10
CA LEU A 7 -2.60 5.94 0.80
C LEU A 7 -2.39 5.33 2.18
N THR A 8 -1.22 5.50 2.77
CA THR A 8 -0.89 4.85 4.05
C THR A 8 -0.12 5.77 5.01
N TYR A 9 -0.19 5.43 6.31
CA TYR A 9 0.53 6.07 7.40
C TYR A 9 0.58 5.16 8.63
N ASN A 10 1.77 4.71 9.02
CA ASN A 10 2.03 3.79 10.14
C ASN A 10 1.20 2.49 10.11
N GLU A 11 1.24 1.78 9.00
CA GLU A 11 0.50 0.52 8.75
C GLU A 11 1.44 -0.68 8.60
N GLU A 12 2.54 -0.75 9.38
CA GLU A 12 3.53 -1.85 9.29
C GLU A 12 2.93 -3.27 9.44
N LEU A 13 1.78 -3.39 10.10
CA LEU A 13 1.11 -4.67 10.36
C LEU A 13 0.24 -5.13 9.18
N ASP A 14 -0.41 -4.21 8.48
CA ASP A 14 -1.48 -4.52 7.52
C ASP A 14 -1.11 -4.22 6.06
N ILE A 15 -0.10 -3.37 5.82
CA ILE A 15 0.27 -2.92 4.46
C ILE A 15 0.61 -4.09 3.52
N ALA A 16 1.25 -5.15 4.01
CA ALA A 16 1.60 -6.32 3.21
C ALA A 16 0.35 -7.07 2.70
N ALA A 17 -0.62 -7.34 3.60
CA ALA A 17 -1.87 -8.01 3.26
C ALA A 17 -2.75 -7.13 2.35
N CYS A 18 -2.69 -5.80 2.52
CA CYS A 18 -3.36 -4.84 1.64
C CYS A 18 -2.82 -4.91 0.20
N ILE A 19 -1.49 -4.90 0.04
CA ILE A 19 -0.84 -4.99 -1.27
C ILE A 19 -1.15 -6.34 -1.94
N GLU A 20 -1.09 -7.44 -1.18
CA GLU A 20 -1.44 -8.79 -1.68
C GLU A 20 -2.88 -8.82 -2.22
N SER A 21 -3.82 -8.23 -1.46
CA SER A 21 -5.23 -8.13 -1.87
C SER A 21 -5.43 -7.26 -3.12
N ALA A 22 -4.53 -6.32 -3.38
CA ALA A 22 -4.59 -5.40 -4.52
C ALA A 22 -4.00 -5.98 -5.82
N GLN A 23 -3.41 -7.18 -5.81
CA GLN A 23 -2.79 -7.83 -6.98
C GLN A 23 -3.75 -8.19 -8.14
N LEU A 24 -5.02 -7.78 -8.05
CA LEU A 24 -5.97 -7.77 -9.17
C LEU A 24 -5.67 -6.68 -10.23
N SER A 25 -4.75 -5.76 -9.95
CA SER A 25 -4.19 -4.82 -10.91
C SER A 25 -2.66 -4.92 -10.95
N ASP A 26 -2.09 -4.81 -12.16
CA ASP A 26 -0.65 -4.72 -12.37
C ASP A 26 -0.08 -3.32 -12.06
N ASP A 27 -0.95 -2.32 -11.82
CA ASP A 27 -0.58 -0.93 -11.58
C ASP A 27 -1.02 -0.49 -10.17
N ILE A 28 -0.14 -0.72 -9.19
CA ILE A 28 -0.36 -0.42 -7.77
C ILE A 28 0.65 0.65 -7.34
N ILE A 29 0.15 1.77 -6.82
CA ILE A 29 0.94 2.89 -6.32
C ILE A 29 0.70 3.01 -4.81
N VAL A 30 1.76 2.86 -4.03
CA VAL A 30 1.73 3.12 -2.58
C VAL A 30 2.23 4.53 -2.33
N VAL A 31 1.42 5.34 -1.64
CA VAL A 31 1.76 6.71 -1.24
C VAL A 31 1.85 6.74 0.28
N ASP A 32 3.07 6.79 0.77
CA ASP A 32 3.36 6.89 2.19
C ASP A 32 3.29 8.35 2.69
N SER A 33 2.62 8.57 3.82
CA SER A 33 2.45 9.89 4.42
C SER A 33 3.49 10.18 5.51
N TYR A 34 4.76 9.86 5.22
CA TYR A 34 5.90 10.00 6.16
C TYR A 34 5.73 9.14 7.41
N SER A 35 5.51 7.84 7.21
CA SER A 35 5.43 6.89 8.32
C SER A 35 6.72 6.90 9.16
N SER A 36 6.56 6.71 10.47
CA SER A 36 7.65 6.65 11.45
C SER A 36 7.98 5.22 11.88
N ASP A 37 7.32 4.23 11.27
CA ASP A 37 7.48 2.80 11.51
C ASP A 37 8.04 2.10 10.26
N ARG A 38 7.80 0.78 10.11
CA ARG A 38 8.32 -0.04 9.00
C ARG A 38 7.28 -0.28 7.89
N THR A 39 6.40 0.69 7.64
CA THR A 39 5.34 0.59 6.61
C THR A 39 5.86 0.30 5.19
N VAL A 40 7.01 0.86 4.78
CA VAL A 40 7.64 0.63 3.46
C VAL A 40 9.11 0.30 3.62
#